data_AF-A0A4R1BY58-F1
#
_entry.id   AF-A0A4R1BY58-F1
#
_cell.length_a   1.000
_cell.length_b   1.000
_cell.length_c   1.000
_cell.angle_alpha   90.00
_cell.angle_beta   90.00
_cell.angle_gamma   90.00
#
_symmetry.space_group_name_H-M   'P 1'
#
loop_
_entity.id
_entity.type
_entity.pdbx_description
1 polymer ?
#
loop_
_entity_poly.entity_id
_entity_poly.type
_entity_poly.pdbx_seq_one_letter_code
_entity_poly.pdbx_strand_id
1 'polypeptide(L)'
;MNAYTATAEREGNWWVLDVDGVGVTQCARLTEARAQIRGLIEAVEDRDVPEDTHIDVRLIGPVDAALDEARQAASVAETFRDLAAAKMRHVAWRLVNELGLKQAEAAVVLDVSKQRMTQLLADYTKIESPLNSMIDTPVHEAIQVMYVTGGEKRDLLFKQQVTGHLFRTVYYAESDSLTVDALDAIAFSPDEHAHTV
;
A
#
# COMPACT_ATOMS: atom_id res chain seq x y z
N MET A 1 -19.27 3.69 -7.89
CA MET A 1 -19.49 2.32 -7.42
C MET A 1 -19.83 2.40 -5.96
N ASN A 2 -20.98 1.86 -5.56
CA ASN A 2 -21.32 1.75 -4.15
C ASN A 2 -20.54 0.55 -3.60
N ALA A 3 -19.80 0.77 -2.52
CA ALA A 3 -19.10 -0.28 -1.79
C ALA A 3 -19.74 -0.36 -0.40
N TYR A 4 -20.08 -1.57 0.02
CA TYR A 4 -20.60 -1.84 1.35
C TYR A 4 -19.52 -2.51 2.19
N THR A 5 -19.46 -2.15 3.46
CA THR A 5 -18.60 -2.80 4.44
C THR A 5 -19.51 -3.49 5.45
N ALA A 6 -19.16 -4.71 5.82
CA ALA A 6 -19.82 -5.44 6.87
C ALA A 6 -18.80 -6.04 7.84
N THR A 7 -19.14 -6.07 9.11
CA THR A 7 -18.40 -6.82 10.12
C THR A 7 -19.09 -8.15 10.39
N ALA A 8 -18.30 -9.18 10.67
CA ALA A 8 -18.76 -10.54 10.88
C ALA A 8 -18.21 -11.06 12.21
N GLU A 9 -19.11 -11.34 13.15
CA GLU A 9 -18.79 -11.88 14.47
C GLU A 9 -19.41 -13.28 14.64
N ARG A 10 -18.68 -14.18 15.31
CA ARG A 10 -19.14 -15.54 15.58
C ARG A 10 -19.96 -15.57 16.87
N GLU A 11 -21.27 -15.74 16.75
CA GLU A 11 -22.17 -15.95 17.90
C GLU A 11 -22.71 -17.38 17.92
N GLY A 12 -22.10 -18.21 18.78
CA GLY A 12 -22.44 -19.63 18.88
C GLY A 12 -22.27 -20.38 17.54
N ASN A 13 -23.39 -20.81 16.97
CA ASN A 13 -23.41 -21.56 15.70
C ASN A 13 -23.68 -20.68 14.47
N TRP A 14 -23.78 -19.37 14.65
CA TRP A 14 -24.12 -18.42 13.58
C TRP A 14 -23.03 -17.36 13.43
N TRP A 15 -23.03 -16.73 12.26
CA TRP A 15 -22.32 -15.49 12.00
C TRP A 15 -23.34 -14.36 12.03
N VAL A 16 -23.09 -13.37 12.88
CA VAL A 16 -23.81 -12.10 12.88
C VAL A 16 -23.06 -11.15 11.96
N LEU A 17 -23.78 -10.54 11.03
CA LEU A 17 -23.24 -9.66 9.99
C LEU A 17 -23.84 -8.28 10.18
N ASP A 18 -23.05 -7.31 10.64
CA ASP A 18 -23.47 -5.91 10.75
C ASP A 18 -22.98 -5.14 9.52
N VAL A 19 -23.91 -4.60 8.75
CA VAL A 19 -23.65 -3.91 7.48
C VAL A 19 -23.76 -2.41 7.71
N ASP A 20 -22.65 -1.69 7.52
CA ASP A 20 -22.51 -0.28 7.85
C ASP A 20 -23.62 0.57 7.21
N GLY A 21 -24.45 1.19 8.06
CA GLY A 21 -25.54 2.07 7.63
C GLY A 21 -26.76 1.37 7.01
N VAL A 22 -26.78 0.03 6.97
CA VAL A 22 -27.90 -0.76 6.43
C VAL A 22 -28.58 -1.55 7.55
N GLY A 23 -27.81 -2.22 8.41
CA GLY A 23 -28.32 -2.99 9.56
C GLY A 23 -27.72 -4.39 9.65
N VAL A 24 -28.37 -5.25 10.44
CA VAL A 24 -27.83 -6.55 10.82
C VAL A 24 -28.56 -7.70 10.13
N THR A 25 -27.80 -8.69 9.65
CA THR A 25 -28.29 -9.99 9.16
C THR A 25 -27.46 -11.14 9.74
N GLN A 26 -27.79 -12.38 9.42
CA GLN A 26 -27.07 -13.55 9.91
C GLN A 26 -26.98 -14.68 8.88
N CYS A 27 -25.95 -15.51 9.02
CA CYS A 27 -25.78 -16.73 8.22
C CYS A 27 -25.17 -17.88 9.03
N ALA A 28 -25.39 -19.12 8.59
CA ALA A 28 -24.80 -20.29 9.24
C ALA A 28 -23.32 -20.43 8.85
N ARG A 29 -22.99 -20.09 7.60
CA ARG A 29 -21.64 -20.21 7.03
C ARG A 29 -21.23 -18.89 6.41
N LEU A 30 -20.00 -18.46 6.68
CA LEU A 30 -19.46 -17.22 6.12
C LEU A 30 -19.43 -17.19 4.58
N THR A 31 -19.42 -18.36 3.92
CA THR A 31 -19.57 -18.47 2.45
C THR A 31 -20.91 -17.93 1.94
N GLU A 32 -21.93 -17.86 2.80
CA GLU A 32 -23.27 -17.34 2.48
C GLU A 32 -23.40 -15.84 2.79
N ALA A 33 -22.40 -15.24 3.46
CA ALA A 33 -22.49 -13.88 3.99
C ALA A 33 -22.81 -12.83 2.93
N ARG A 34 -22.12 -12.85 1.78
CA ARG A 34 -22.35 -11.87 0.71
C ARG A 34 -23.76 -11.94 0.13
N ALA A 35 -24.33 -13.14 0.01
CA ALA A 35 -25.69 -13.31 -0.46
C ALA A 35 -26.71 -12.75 0.56
N GLN A 36 -26.49 -13.02 1.85
CA GLN A 36 -27.34 -12.52 2.93
C GLN A 36 -27.26 -10.99 3.10
N ILE A 37 -26.06 -10.43 2.99
CA ILE A 37 -25.83 -8.97 3.02
C ILE A 37 -26.52 -8.32 1.82
N ARG A 38 -26.37 -8.88 0.63
CA ARG A 38 -27.05 -8.37 -0.57
C ARG A 38 -28.56 -8.35 -0.39
N GLY A 39 -29.15 -9.48 0.05
CA GLY A 39 -30.58 -9.55 0.29
C GLY A 39 -31.07 -8.56 1.35
N LEU A 40 -30.25 -8.29 2.38
CA LEU A 40 -30.54 -7.23 3.35
C LEU A 40 -30.56 -5.84 2.69
N ILE A 41 -29.54 -5.50 1.91
CA ILE A 41 -29.44 -4.21 1.21
C ILE A 41 -30.63 -4.02 0.26
N GLU A 42 -30.98 -5.06 -0.50
CA GLU A 42 -32.12 -5.01 -1.44
C GLU A 42 -33.44 -4.74 -0.72
N ALA A 43 -33.66 -5.41 0.42
CA ALA A 43 -34.86 -5.24 1.21
C ALA A 43 -34.95 -3.86 1.90
N VAL A 44 -33.82 -3.31 2.36
CA VAL A 44 -33.78 -2.02 3.06
C VAL A 44 -33.82 -0.84 2.09
N GLU A 45 -33.10 -0.92 0.98
CA GLU A 45 -33.01 0.14 -0.02
C GLU A 45 -34.11 0.06 -1.10
N ASP A 46 -34.95 -0.97 -1.06
CA ASP A 46 -36.05 -1.23 -2.02
C ASP A 46 -35.57 -1.18 -3.49
N ARG A 47 -34.42 -1.81 -3.75
CA ARG A 47 -33.82 -1.88 -5.09
C ARG A 47 -32.95 -3.11 -5.26
N ASP A 48 -32.82 -3.59 -6.49
CA ASP A 48 -31.91 -4.67 -6.81
C ASP A 48 -30.44 -4.25 -6.63
N VAL A 49 -29.62 -5.18 -6.14
CA VAL A 49 -28.17 -5.00 -5.97
C VAL A 49 -27.45 -5.96 -6.90
N PRO A 50 -26.71 -5.46 -7.90
CA PRO A 50 -25.96 -6.31 -8.83
C PRO A 50 -25.03 -7.29 -8.13
N GLU A 51 -24.85 -8.48 -8.70
CA GLU A 51 -24.01 -9.54 -8.11
C GLU A 51 -22.55 -9.10 -7.95
N ASP A 52 -22.06 -8.27 -8.87
CA ASP A 52 -20.71 -7.69 -8.92
C ASP A 52 -20.52 -6.50 -7.96
N THR A 53 -21.54 -6.12 -7.20
CA THR A 53 -21.42 -5.08 -6.16
C THR A 53 -20.35 -5.47 -5.14
N HIS A 54 -19.41 -4.56 -4.88
CA HIS A 54 -18.33 -4.80 -3.94
C HIS A 54 -18.84 -4.77 -2.49
N ILE A 55 -18.71 -5.90 -1.81
CA ILE A 55 -19.03 -6.06 -0.39
C ILE A 55 -17.76 -6.56 0.32
N ASP A 56 -17.18 -5.69 1.14
CA ASP A 56 -16.08 -6.02 2.05
C ASP A 56 -16.64 -6.64 3.33
N VAL A 57 -16.11 -7.79 3.73
CA VAL A 57 -16.51 -8.48 4.96
C VAL A 57 -15.29 -8.61 5.84
N ARG A 58 -15.36 -8.01 7.03
CA ARG A 58 -14.30 -7.99 8.04
C ARG A 58 -14.65 -8.90 9.20
N LEU A 59 -13.70 -9.68 9.69
CA LEU A 59 -13.94 -10.63 10.77
C LEU A 59 -13.58 -9.97 12.09
N ILE A 60 -14.56 -9.77 12.98
CA ILE A 60 -14.26 -9.31 14.34
C ILE A 60 -13.78 -10.52 15.14
N GLY A 61 -12.56 -10.44 15.67
CA GLY A 61 -12.00 -11.50 16.50
C GLY A 61 -10.50 -11.42 16.70
N PRO A 62 -9.89 -12.42 17.38
CA PRO A 62 -8.49 -12.39 17.77
C PRO A 62 -7.49 -12.41 16.60
N VAL A 63 -7.96 -12.72 15.39
CA VAL A 63 -7.16 -12.73 14.16
C VAL A 63 -7.35 -11.49 13.29
N ASP A 64 -8.23 -10.56 13.68
CA ASP A 64 -8.56 -9.37 12.88
C ASP A 64 -7.33 -8.48 12.66
N ALA A 65 -6.64 -8.16 13.76
CA ALA A 65 -5.39 -7.38 13.71
C ALA A 65 -4.32 -8.03 12.83
N ALA A 66 -4.17 -9.36 12.90
CA ALA A 66 -3.20 -10.09 12.08
C ALA A 66 -3.60 -10.14 10.59
N LEU A 67 -4.90 -10.21 10.30
CA LEU A 67 -5.42 -10.18 8.93
C LEU A 67 -5.24 -8.79 8.31
N ASP A 68 -5.51 -7.73 9.07
CA ASP A 68 -5.30 -6.35 8.65
C ASP A 68 -3.82 -6.05 8.45
N GLU A 69 -2.95 -6.49 9.36
CA GLU A 69 -1.49 -6.39 9.19
C GLU A 69 -1.03 -7.10 7.91
N ALA A 70 -1.52 -8.33 7.65
CA ALA A 70 -1.19 -9.06 6.43
C ALA A 70 -1.66 -8.34 5.16
N ARG A 71 -2.85 -7.73 5.18
CA ARG A 71 -3.38 -6.93 4.06
C ARG A 71 -2.54 -5.67 3.84
N GLN A 72 -2.18 -4.96 4.91
CA GLN A 72 -1.33 -3.79 4.84
C GLN A 72 0.05 -4.14 4.28
N ALA A 73 0.69 -5.20 4.78
CA ALA A 73 1.97 -5.68 4.29
C ALA A 73 1.93 -6.03 2.79
N ALA A 74 0.85 -6.68 2.33
CA ALA A 74 0.65 -6.98 0.91
C ALA A 74 0.51 -5.71 0.06
N SER A 75 -0.24 -4.70 0.54
CA SER A 75 -0.42 -3.42 -0.15
C SER A 75 0.88 -2.62 -0.24
N VAL A 76 1.67 -2.60 0.84
CA VAL A 76 2.98 -1.96 0.88
C VAL A 76 3.94 -2.65 -0.11
N ALA A 77 3.98 -3.98 -0.11
CA ALA A 77 4.80 -4.75 -1.04
C ALA A 77 4.44 -4.47 -2.51
N GLU A 78 3.16 -4.37 -2.84
CA GLU A 78 2.72 -4.01 -4.20
C GLU A 78 3.22 -2.63 -4.60
N THR A 79 3.08 -1.65 -3.71
CA THR A 79 3.55 -0.29 -4.00
C THR A 79 5.07 -0.24 -4.22
N PHE A 80 5.85 -1.01 -3.47
CA PHE A 80 7.30 -1.12 -3.71
C PHE A 80 7.64 -1.84 -5.00
N ARG A 81 6.86 -2.84 -5.43
CA ARG A 81 7.02 -3.46 -6.74
C ARG A 81 6.80 -2.45 -7.86
N ASP A 82 5.75 -1.64 -7.75
CA ASP A 82 5.45 -0.58 -8.72
C ASP A 82 6.54 0.49 -8.78
N LEU A 83 7.01 0.95 -7.61
CA LEU A 83 8.10 1.92 -7.52
C LEU A 83 9.40 1.37 -8.13
N ALA A 84 9.76 0.12 -7.82
CA ALA A 84 10.93 -0.53 -8.40
C ALA A 84 10.84 -0.60 -9.92
N ALA A 85 9.68 -1.00 -10.45
CA ALA A 85 9.43 -1.04 -11.90
C ALA A 85 9.51 0.36 -12.53
N ALA A 86 8.99 1.40 -11.88
CA ALA A 86 9.12 2.79 -12.34
C ALA A 86 10.59 3.25 -12.37
N LYS A 87 11.34 2.99 -11.29
CA LYS A 87 12.78 3.33 -11.21
C LYS A 87 13.61 2.60 -12.26
N MET A 88 13.37 1.31 -12.50
CA MET A 88 14.04 0.55 -13.56
C MET A 88 13.81 1.15 -14.95
N ARG A 89 12.55 1.53 -15.26
CA ARG A 89 12.22 2.18 -16.53
C ARG A 89 12.91 3.53 -16.67
N HIS A 90 12.95 4.30 -15.60
CA HIS A 90 13.62 5.60 -15.57
C HIS A 90 15.13 5.48 -15.79
N VAL A 91 15.82 4.58 -15.07
CA VAL A 91 17.24 4.33 -15.28
C VAL A 91 17.50 3.85 -16.71
N ALA A 92 16.68 2.94 -17.24
CA ALA A 92 16.78 2.50 -18.63
C ALA A 92 16.69 3.67 -19.63
N TRP A 93 15.76 4.60 -19.40
CA TRP A 93 15.63 5.80 -20.21
C TRP A 93 16.86 6.69 -20.11
N ARG A 94 17.39 6.96 -18.90
CA ARG A 94 18.57 7.81 -18.69
C ARG A 94 19.84 7.23 -19.34
N LEU A 95 20.04 5.91 -19.22
CA LEU A 95 21.19 5.23 -19.84
C LEU A 95 21.24 5.46 -21.37
N VAL A 96 20.09 5.46 -22.03
CA VAL A 96 20.00 5.64 -23.49
C VAL A 96 19.98 7.12 -23.89
N ASN A 97 19.19 7.95 -23.20
CA ASN A 97 18.91 9.32 -23.65
C ASN A 97 19.87 10.35 -23.07
N GLU A 98 20.37 10.17 -21.85
CA GLU A 98 21.32 11.09 -21.22
C GLU A 98 22.76 10.65 -21.45
N LEU A 99 23.04 9.35 -21.24
CA LEU A 99 24.38 8.78 -21.40
C LEU A 99 24.68 8.30 -22.82
N GLY A 100 23.68 8.25 -23.71
CA GLY A 100 23.87 7.91 -25.12
C GLY A 100 24.22 6.44 -25.38
N LEU A 101 24.03 5.54 -24.41
CA LEU A 101 24.34 4.12 -24.58
C LEU A 101 23.41 3.47 -25.60
N LYS A 102 23.93 2.50 -26.35
CA LYS A 102 23.07 1.63 -27.17
C LYS A 102 22.24 0.74 -26.24
N GLN A 103 21.02 0.41 -26.65
CA GLN A 103 20.12 -0.43 -25.83
C GLN A 103 20.76 -1.77 -25.40
N ALA A 104 21.63 -2.35 -26.23
CA ALA A 104 22.33 -3.59 -25.86
C ALA A 104 23.35 -3.39 -24.73
N GLU A 105 24.04 -2.25 -24.70
CA GLU A 105 25.00 -1.90 -23.65
C GLU A 105 24.26 -1.55 -22.35
N ALA A 106 23.18 -0.77 -22.46
CA ALA A 106 22.32 -0.43 -21.33
C ALA A 106 21.66 -1.68 -20.71
N ALA A 107 21.30 -2.69 -21.52
CA ALA A 107 20.78 -3.96 -21.03
C ALA A 107 21.81 -4.73 -20.20
N VAL A 108 23.09 -4.69 -20.59
CA VAL A 108 24.19 -5.28 -19.80
C VAL A 108 24.37 -4.54 -18.47
N VAL A 109 24.33 -3.20 -18.47
CA VAL A 109 24.46 -2.40 -17.24
C VAL A 109 23.32 -2.68 -16.25
N LEU A 110 22.10 -2.88 -16.75
CA LEU A 110 20.93 -3.20 -15.93
C LEU A 110 20.79 -4.68 -15.60
N ASP A 111 21.70 -5.54 -16.07
CA ASP A 111 21.64 -6.99 -15.95
C ASP A 111 20.29 -7.58 -16.40
N VAL A 112 19.83 -7.15 -17.57
CA VAL A 112 18.57 -7.62 -18.18
C VAL A 112 18.78 -8.08 -19.61
N SER A 113 17.86 -8.89 -20.11
CA SER A 113 17.86 -9.26 -21.53
C SER A 113 17.57 -8.03 -22.41
N LYS A 114 18.04 -8.08 -23.66
CA LYS A 114 17.74 -7.05 -24.67
C LYS A 114 16.24 -6.82 -24.86
N GLN A 115 15.44 -7.90 -24.85
CA GLN A 115 13.99 -7.81 -24.96
C GLN A 115 13.38 -7.06 -23.77
N ARG A 116 13.83 -7.34 -22.55
CA ARG A 116 13.38 -6.65 -21.35
C ARG A 116 13.76 -5.16 -21.39
N MET A 117 14.95 -4.82 -21.88
CA MET A 117 15.36 -3.43 -22.09
C MET A 117 14.42 -2.69 -23.06
N THR A 118 14.09 -3.31 -24.20
CA THR A 118 13.13 -2.73 -25.16
C THR A 118 11.75 -2.51 -24.53
N GLN A 119 11.28 -3.45 -23.70
CA GLN A 119 10.02 -3.31 -22.97
C GLN A 119 10.06 -2.15 -21.96
N LEU A 120 11.13 -2.04 -21.17
CA LEU A 120 11.29 -0.96 -20.19
C LEU A 120 11.20 0.43 -20.84
N LEU A 121 11.82 0.60 -22.01
CA LEU A 121 11.77 1.86 -22.76
C LEU A 121 10.37 2.14 -23.34
N ALA A 122 9.72 1.11 -23.92
CA ALA A 122 8.37 1.26 -24.47
C ALA A 122 7.33 1.62 -23.39
N ASP A 123 7.51 1.09 -22.18
CA ASP A 123 6.62 1.35 -21.04
C ASP A 123 6.97 2.64 -20.28
N TYR A 124 8.10 3.30 -20.59
CA TYR A 124 8.45 4.61 -20.04
C TYR A 124 7.67 5.74 -20.72
N THR A 125 7.45 5.65 -22.04
CA THR A 125 6.68 6.64 -22.82
C THR A 125 5.19 6.67 -22.47
N LYS A 126 4.71 5.69 -21.71
CA LYS A 126 3.31 5.57 -21.25
C LYS A 126 3.09 6.14 -19.83
N ILE A 127 4.13 6.67 -19.19
CA ILE A 127 4.04 7.17 -17.82
C ILE A 127 3.49 8.59 -17.84
N GLU A 128 2.15 8.72 -17.80
CA GLU A 128 1.52 9.80 -17.05
C GLU A 128 1.26 9.24 -15.64
N SER A 129 2.17 9.46 -14.68
CA SER A 129 2.03 8.89 -13.34
C SER A 129 2.34 9.91 -12.24
N PRO A 130 1.51 9.99 -11.19
CA PRO A 130 1.80 10.79 -9.99
C PRO A 130 3.07 10.35 -9.26
N LEU A 131 3.66 9.20 -9.63
CA LEU A 131 4.94 8.71 -9.10
C LEU A 131 6.18 9.39 -9.70
N ASN A 132 6.02 10.25 -10.71
CA ASN A 132 7.15 10.92 -11.37
C ASN A 132 7.98 11.78 -10.40
N SER A 133 7.36 12.29 -9.32
CA SER A 133 8.06 13.00 -8.24
C SER A 133 8.87 12.09 -7.29
N MET A 134 8.62 10.78 -7.28
CA MET A 134 9.28 9.79 -6.40
C MET A 134 10.36 8.97 -7.13
N ILE A 135 10.42 9.06 -8.46
CA ILE A 135 11.36 8.29 -9.29
C ILE A 135 12.81 8.68 -9.01
N ASP A 136 13.09 9.96 -8.76
CA ASP A 136 14.43 10.46 -8.40
C ASP A 136 14.71 10.43 -6.89
N THR A 137 13.68 10.27 -6.06
CA THR A 137 13.83 10.20 -4.60
C THR A 137 14.56 8.91 -4.19
N PRO A 138 15.59 8.97 -3.34
CA PRO A 138 16.22 7.77 -2.79
C PRO A 138 15.19 6.82 -2.17
N VAL A 139 15.36 5.51 -2.36
CA VAL A 139 14.39 4.50 -1.90
C VAL A 139 14.14 4.61 -0.38
N HIS A 140 15.17 4.91 0.40
CA HIS A 140 15.06 5.08 1.85
C HIS A 140 14.16 6.27 2.26
N GLU A 141 14.12 7.34 1.46
CA GLU A 141 13.22 8.48 1.68
C GLU A 141 11.80 8.17 1.19
N ALA A 142 11.66 7.44 0.07
CA ALA A 142 10.35 7.00 -0.42
C ALA A 142 9.65 6.05 0.57
N ILE A 143 10.42 5.21 1.26
CA ILE A 143 9.93 4.36 2.36
C ILE A 143 9.29 5.23 3.45
N GLN A 144 9.98 6.25 3.96
CA GLN A 144 9.47 7.08 5.05
C GLN A 144 8.16 7.82 4.71
N VAL A 145 8.00 8.29 3.47
CA VAL A 145 6.77 9.00 3.03
C VAL A 145 5.55 8.06 3.04
N MET A 146 5.73 6.81 2.61
CA MET A 146 4.61 5.85 2.51
C MET A 146 4.10 5.37 3.87
N TYR A 147 4.99 5.20 4.86
CA TYR A 147 4.61 4.82 6.22
C TYR A 147 3.74 5.89 6.90
N VAL A 148 3.91 7.17 6.56
CA VAL A 148 3.12 8.28 7.11
C VAL A 148 1.71 8.35 6.50
N THR A 149 1.53 7.88 5.26
CA THR A 149 0.24 7.92 4.54
C THR A 149 -0.65 6.69 4.72
N GLY A 150 -0.18 5.65 5.41
CA GLY A 150 -0.88 4.36 5.56
C GLY A 150 -1.96 4.30 6.64
N GLY A 151 -2.22 5.38 7.37
CA GLY A 151 -3.16 5.38 8.51
C GLY A 151 -4.64 5.53 8.16
N GLU A 152 -4.98 6.29 7.13
CA GLU A 152 -6.35 6.44 6.65
C GLU A 152 -6.31 7.10 5.27
N LYS A 153 -7.26 6.78 4.40
CA LYS A 153 -7.53 7.56 3.18
C LYS A 153 -7.89 9.00 3.57
N ARG A 154 -6.91 9.85 3.83
CA ARG A 154 -7.11 11.29 4.01
C ARG A 154 -6.01 12.05 3.28
N ASP A 155 -6.43 12.59 2.16
CA ASP A 155 -5.87 13.74 1.46
C ASP A 155 -4.38 13.71 1.12
N LEU A 156 -4.16 13.43 -0.17
CA LEU A 156 -3.12 14.06 -0.97
C LEU A 156 -3.12 15.59 -0.74
N LEU A 157 -2.40 16.04 0.28
CA LEU A 157 -1.86 17.38 0.37
C LEU A 157 -0.35 17.26 0.46
N PHE A 158 0.23 16.94 -0.70
CA PHE A 158 1.61 17.27 -1.04
C PHE A 158 1.78 18.80 -0.98
N LYS A 159 1.88 19.37 0.23
CA LYS A 159 2.43 20.71 0.41
C LYS A 159 3.94 20.57 0.52
N GLN A 160 4.55 20.53 -0.65
CA GLN A 160 5.75 21.26 -1.01
C GLN A 160 6.34 22.10 0.14
N GLN A 161 7.36 21.56 0.82
CA GLN A 161 8.43 22.39 1.36
C GLN A 161 9.71 21.56 1.49
N VAL A 162 10.40 21.39 0.35
CA VAL A 162 11.84 21.17 0.37
C VAL A 162 12.45 22.49 0.77
N THR A 163 12.83 22.65 2.03
CA THR A 163 13.80 23.67 2.42
C THR A 163 14.68 23.13 3.53
N GLY A 164 15.92 22.81 3.15
CA GLY A 164 17.12 22.76 3.98
C GLY A 164 16.99 22.32 5.43
N HIS A 165 17.37 21.06 5.66
CA HIS A 165 17.90 20.52 6.92
C HIS A 165 16.91 20.37 8.10
N LEU A 166 17.06 19.23 8.79
CA LEU A 166 16.27 18.72 9.91
C LEU A 166 14.92 18.08 9.55
N PHE A 167 14.93 16.76 9.41
CA PHE A 167 13.73 15.93 9.49
C PHE A 167 13.28 15.85 10.95
N ARG A 168 12.05 16.29 11.24
CA ARG A 168 11.36 16.01 12.51
C ARG A 168 10.32 14.91 12.25
N THR A 169 10.60 13.72 12.76
CA THR A 169 9.68 12.57 12.70
C THR A 169 8.46 12.86 13.58
N VAL A 170 7.26 12.76 13.02
CA VAL A 170 6.00 12.80 13.77
C VAL A 170 5.35 11.43 13.66
N TYR A 171 5.30 10.72 14.78
CA TYR A 171 4.48 9.51 14.95
C TYR A 171 3.12 9.94 15.52
N TYR A 172 2.02 9.43 14.96
CA TYR A 172 0.73 9.41 15.64
C TYR A 172 0.45 7.97 16.06
N ALA A 173 0.29 7.76 17.37
CA ALA A 173 -0.31 6.58 17.95
C ALA A 173 -1.71 6.99 18.46
N GLU A 174 -2.76 6.30 18.04
CA GLU A 174 -4.03 6.36 18.76
C GLU A 174 -4.04 5.24 19.82
N SER A 175 -4.48 5.61 21.02
CA SER A 175 -4.54 4.84 22.27
C SER A 175 -3.29 4.92 23.16
N ASP A 176 -3.47 5.72 24.22
CA ASP A 176 -2.67 5.91 25.42
C ASP A 176 -1.66 4.80 25.80
N SER A 177 -0.46 5.26 26.16
CA SER A 177 0.61 4.56 26.89
C SER A 177 1.63 3.72 26.10
N LEU A 178 2.47 4.38 25.31
CA LEU A 178 3.85 3.93 25.11
C LEU A 178 4.79 5.12 25.33
N THR A 179 5.58 5.05 26.40
CA THR A 179 6.57 6.06 26.77
C THR A 179 7.78 6.01 25.84
N VAL A 180 8.33 7.19 25.56
CA VAL A 180 9.39 7.53 24.59
C VAL A 180 10.66 6.66 24.69
N ASP A 181 10.90 5.99 25.81
CA ASP A 181 12.15 5.26 26.10
C ASP A 181 12.34 3.92 25.34
N ALA A 182 11.34 3.43 24.60
CA ALA A 182 11.45 2.18 23.84
C ALA A 182 12.06 2.33 22.44
N LEU A 183 12.17 3.56 21.90
CA LEU A 183 12.55 3.81 20.51
C LEU A 183 14.05 4.09 20.28
N ASP A 184 14.82 4.39 21.32
CA ASP A 184 16.28 4.54 21.20
C ASP A 184 17.02 3.20 20.98
N ALA A 185 16.35 2.07 21.18
CA ALA A 185 16.97 0.74 21.06
C ALA A 185 17.02 0.19 19.62
N ILE A 186 16.28 0.78 18.66
CA ILE A 186 16.17 0.23 17.29
C ILE A 186 16.90 1.09 16.25
N ALA A 187 17.31 2.31 16.62
CA ALA A 187 17.95 3.24 15.69
C ALA A 187 19.33 3.67 16.19
N PHE A 188 20.32 2.75 16.23
CA PHE A 188 21.75 2.98 15.93
C PHE A 188 22.60 1.77 16.36
N SER A 189 23.21 1.07 15.40
CA SER A 189 24.57 0.55 15.55
C SER A 189 25.21 0.54 14.16
N PRO A 190 25.72 1.69 13.68
CA PRO A 190 26.68 1.68 12.59
C PRO A 190 28.01 1.17 13.14
N ASP A 191 28.51 0.09 12.55
CA ASP A 191 29.89 -0.37 12.72
C ASP A 191 30.87 0.82 12.59
N GLU A 192 31.50 1.19 13.69
CA GLU A 192 32.59 2.15 13.72
C GLU A 192 33.94 1.43 13.51
N HIS A 193 34.51 1.68 12.33
CA HIS A 193 35.93 1.88 12.04
C HIS A 193 36.86 0.67 11.83
N ALA A 194 37.14 0.42 10.53
CA ALA A 194 38.47 0.05 10.06
C ALA A 194 39.19 1.28 9.44
N HIS A 195 40.49 1.39 9.77
CA HIS A 195 41.56 2.28 9.26
C HIS A 195 41.65 3.70 9.90
N THR A 196 42.78 4.18 10.44
CA THR A 196 44.22 3.91 10.20
C THR A 196 45.07 4.45 11.36
N VAL A 197 46.09 3.71 11.84
CA VAL A 197 47.55 3.98 11.74
C VAL A 197 48.28 2.64 11.87
#